data_AF-A0A430QEL9-F1
#
_entry.id   AF-A0A430QEL9-F1
#
_cell.length_a   1.000
_cell.length_b   1.000
_cell.length_c   1.000
_cell.angle_alpha   90.00
_cell.angle_beta   90.00
_cell.angle_gamma   90.00
#
_symmetry.space_group_name_H-M   'P 1'
#
loop_
_entity.id
_entity.type
_entity.pdbx_description
1 polymer ?
#
loop_
_entity_poly.entity_id
_entity_poly.type
_entity_poly.pdbx_seq_one_letter_code
_entity_poly.pdbx_strand_id
1 'polypeptide(L)'
;PPRNSLLRRQSVAAESFDPEKDSDDNNEEERQIYPKSDSQRARLTNAVKEILLFRCLDEEQKSRVIDAMQEMKVKEGDVVIKQGDDGDNFYVIESGTYDIYVKQNQSTEEKIGEKVGSYNGHGSFGELALMYNTSRAASIIATTDGILWLMDRNTFRRIVLKAAFHKRQTYVELLEDIPLLKELSSYERTNVADALQSRVYQDGATIISQGETGKEMFIIESGTVRISVKEVRLNNV
;
A
#
# COMPACT_ATOMS: atom_id res chain seq x y z
N PRO A 1 25.67 -16.70 21.78
CA PRO A 1 25.68 -15.22 21.94
C PRO A 1 25.17 -14.52 20.67
N PRO A 2 24.21 -13.59 20.75
CA PRO A 2 23.80 -12.80 19.60
C PRO A 2 25.01 -11.97 19.13
N ARG A 3 25.31 -11.99 17.82
CA ARG A 3 26.36 -11.15 17.23
C ARG A 3 25.99 -9.69 17.48
N ASN A 4 26.74 -9.01 18.36
CA ASN A 4 26.69 -7.56 18.50
C ASN A 4 27.07 -6.93 17.15
N SER A 5 26.10 -6.63 16.30
CA SER A 5 26.33 -5.70 15.20
C SER A 5 26.37 -4.31 15.80
N LEU A 6 27.56 -3.77 15.99
CA LEU A 6 27.82 -2.34 16.28
C LEU A 6 27.45 -1.44 15.08
N LEU A 7 26.48 -1.85 14.26
CA LEU A 7 25.99 -1.07 13.13
C LEU A 7 25.15 0.07 13.69
N ARG A 8 25.67 1.29 13.54
CA ARG A 8 24.98 2.52 13.91
C ARG A 8 23.71 2.63 13.07
N ARG A 9 22.55 2.73 13.72
CA ARG A 9 21.30 3.06 13.04
C ARG A 9 21.45 4.44 12.40
N GLN A 10 21.30 4.50 11.09
CA GLN A 10 21.31 5.76 10.34
C GLN A 10 19.87 6.28 10.26
N SER A 11 19.72 7.60 10.41
CA SER A 11 18.44 8.26 10.18
C SER A 11 18.11 8.22 8.69
N VAL A 12 16.85 8.02 8.37
CA VAL A 12 16.31 8.13 7.02
C VAL A 12 15.21 9.18 7.04
N ALA A 13 15.12 9.98 5.99
CA ALA A 13 14.13 11.04 5.86
C ALA A 13 13.63 11.06 4.42
N ALA A 14 12.31 11.12 4.27
CA ALA A 14 11.69 11.33 2.98
C ALA A 14 11.40 12.82 2.76
N GLU A 15 11.11 13.18 1.52
CA GLU A 15 10.67 14.54 1.16
C GLU A 15 9.36 14.90 1.88
N SER A 16 9.24 16.16 2.29
CA SER A 16 8.02 16.65 2.92
C SER A 16 6.89 16.67 1.90
N PHE A 17 5.77 16.03 2.24
CA PHE A 17 4.53 16.10 1.48
C PHE A 17 3.46 16.67 2.41
N ASP A 18 2.81 17.75 1.97
CA ASP A 18 1.74 18.41 2.71
C ASP A 18 0.40 18.09 2.01
N PRO A 19 -0.34 17.07 2.46
CA PRO A 19 -1.57 16.64 1.81
C PRO A 19 -2.69 17.70 1.85
N GLU A 20 -2.64 18.66 2.79
CA GLU A 20 -3.63 19.72 2.91
C GLU A 20 -3.45 20.82 1.86
N LYS A 21 -2.20 21.05 1.43
CA LYS A 21 -1.85 22.05 0.42
C LYS A 21 -1.79 21.49 -1.00
N ASP A 22 -1.85 20.17 -1.14
CA ASP A 22 -1.92 19.49 -2.42
C ASP A 22 -3.35 19.63 -2.99
N SER A 23 -3.67 20.84 -3.49
CA SER A 23 -4.97 21.26 -4.02
C SER A 23 -5.41 20.54 -5.30
N ASP A 24 -4.67 19.51 -5.73
CA ASP A 24 -4.88 18.70 -6.94
C ASP A 24 -6.09 17.74 -6.84
N ASP A 25 -7.11 18.03 -6.02
CA ASP A 25 -8.39 17.31 -6.14
C ASP A 25 -9.12 17.63 -7.45
N ASN A 26 -8.76 18.74 -8.13
CA ASN A 26 -9.39 19.17 -9.39
C ASN A 26 -8.47 19.16 -10.62
N ASN A 27 -7.18 18.79 -10.51
CA ASN A 27 -6.30 18.69 -11.67
C ASN A 27 -6.33 17.27 -12.25
N GLU A 28 -7.41 16.95 -12.96
CA GLU A 28 -7.46 15.77 -13.84
C GLU A 28 -6.31 15.77 -14.88
N GLU A 29 -5.75 16.94 -15.18
CA GLU A 29 -4.68 17.17 -16.15
C GLU A 29 -3.32 16.53 -15.76
N GLU A 30 -3.08 16.23 -14.48
CA GLU A 30 -1.85 15.54 -14.04
C GLU A 30 -2.01 14.02 -13.89
N ARG A 31 -3.20 13.48 -14.15
CA ARG A 31 -3.45 12.04 -14.04
C ARG A 31 -2.72 11.31 -15.17
N GLN A 32 -1.56 10.75 -14.85
CA GLN A 32 -0.86 9.85 -15.76
C GLN A 32 -1.70 8.58 -15.96
N ILE A 33 -2.20 8.38 -17.17
CA ILE A 33 -2.94 7.17 -17.56
C ILE A 33 -2.17 6.50 -18.68
N TYR A 34 -1.58 5.34 -18.37
CA TYR A 34 -0.96 4.48 -19.37
C TYR A 34 -1.94 3.38 -19.76
N PRO A 35 -2.23 3.20 -21.07
CA PRO A 35 -3.20 2.22 -21.55
C PRO A 35 -2.73 0.80 -21.23
N LYS A 36 -3.67 -0.05 -20.80
CA LYS A 36 -3.46 -1.46 -20.45
C LYS A 36 -4.65 -2.28 -20.95
N SER A 37 -4.39 -3.50 -21.39
CA SER A 37 -5.48 -4.45 -21.68
C SER A 37 -6.20 -4.86 -20.40
N ASP A 38 -7.45 -5.31 -20.51
CA ASP A 38 -8.23 -5.84 -19.38
C ASP A 38 -7.50 -6.97 -18.65
N SER A 39 -6.80 -7.82 -19.41
CA SER A 39 -6.03 -8.94 -18.86
C SER A 39 -4.83 -8.47 -18.02
N GLN A 40 -4.10 -7.44 -18.49
CA GLN A 40 -3.01 -6.82 -17.75
C GLN A 40 -3.55 -6.12 -16.51
N ARG A 41 -4.66 -5.39 -16.64
CA ARG A 41 -5.31 -4.70 -15.52
C ARG A 41 -5.71 -5.67 -14.42
N ALA A 42 -6.28 -6.82 -14.77
CA ALA A 42 -6.67 -7.85 -13.81
C ALA A 42 -5.46 -8.45 -13.08
N ARG A 43 -4.38 -8.80 -13.80
CA ARG A 43 -3.15 -9.31 -13.18
C ARG A 43 -2.50 -8.30 -12.24
N LEU A 44 -2.39 -7.06 -12.71
CA LEU A 44 -1.81 -5.96 -11.93
C LEU A 44 -2.65 -5.63 -10.70
N THR A 45 -3.99 -5.69 -10.80
CA THR A 45 -4.90 -5.55 -9.65
C THR A 45 -4.61 -6.59 -8.57
N ASN A 46 -4.39 -7.85 -8.97
CA ASN A 46 -4.06 -8.91 -8.03
C ASN A 46 -2.68 -8.72 -7.40
N ALA A 47 -1.68 -8.28 -8.18
CA ALA A 47 -0.34 -8.00 -7.66
C ALA A 47 -0.34 -6.83 -6.66
N VAL A 48 -1.05 -5.74 -6.96
CA VAL A 48 -1.18 -4.53 -6.13
C VAL A 48 -1.84 -4.85 -4.77
N LYS A 49 -2.79 -5.79 -4.70
CA LYS A 49 -3.46 -6.16 -3.45
C LYS A 49 -2.53 -6.75 -2.39
N GLU A 50 -1.49 -7.47 -2.81
CA GLU A 50 -0.54 -8.14 -1.90
C GLU A 50 0.54 -7.18 -1.36
N ILE A 51 0.74 -6.04 -2.04
CA ILE A 51 1.76 -5.06 -1.66
C ILE A 51 1.28 -4.28 -0.43
N LEU A 52 2.05 -4.39 0.67
CA LEU A 52 1.72 -3.81 1.97
C LEU A 52 1.27 -2.34 1.89
N LEU A 53 1.94 -1.54 1.06
CA LEU A 53 1.70 -0.10 0.91
C LEU A 53 0.40 0.24 0.18
N PHE A 54 -0.18 -0.72 -0.55
CA PHE A 54 -1.43 -0.53 -1.27
C PHE A 54 -2.63 -1.20 -0.58
N ARG A 55 -2.40 -1.94 0.51
CA ARG A 55 -3.47 -2.60 1.27
C ARG A 55 -4.43 -1.63 1.94
N CYS A 56 -3.99 -0.41 2.23
CA CYS A 56 -4.83 0.63 2.82
C CYS A 56 -5.73 1.35 1.81
N LEU A 57 -5.46 1.15 0.51
CA LEU A 57 -6.17 1.81 -0.59
C LEU A 57 -7.51 1.16 -0.87
N ASP A 58 -8.52 1.98 -1.16
CA ASP A 58 -9.79 1.54 -1.72
C ASP A 58 -9.65 1.14 -3.21
N GLU A 59 -10.73 0.63 -3.81
CA GLU A 59 -10.69 0.17 -5.20
C GLU A 59 -10.51 1.31 -6.22
N GLU A 60 -10.97 2.52 -5.91
CA GLU A 60 -10.78 3.69 -6.78
C GLU A 60 -9.31 4.13 -6.76
N GLN A 61 -8.72 4.20 -5.57
CA GLN A 61 -7.31 4.52 -5.37
C GLN A 61 -6.39 3.46 -5.98
N LYS A 62 -6.72 2.17 -5.83
CA LYS A 62 -6.01 1.08 -6.54
C LYS A 62 -6.12 1.24 -8.05
N SER A 63 -7.30 1.61 -8.56
CA SER A 63 -7.49 1.91 -9.98
C SER A 63 -6.57 3.05 -10.43
N ARG A 64 -6.42 4.12 -9.64
CA ARG A 64 -5.48 5.22 -9.89
C ARG A 64 -4.02 4.76 -9.90
N VAL A 65 -3.63 3.88 -8.95
CA VAL A 65 -2.28 3.27 -8.94
C VAL A 65 -2.05 2.52 -10.25
N ILE A 66 -3.01 1.69 -10.66
CA ILE A 66 -2.91 0.90 -11.88
C ILE A 66 -2.83 1.80 -13.11
N ASP A 67 -3.63 2.86 -13.21
CA ASP A 67 -3.59 3.80 -14.34
C ASP A 67 -2.21 4.45 -14.50
N ALA A 68 -1.62 4.87 -13.38
CA ALA A 68 -0.32 5.52 -13.31
C ALA A 68 0.90 4.63 -13.61
N MET A 69 0.73 3.31 -13.65
CA MET A 69 1.85 2.40 -13.94
C MET A 69 2.19 2.36 -15.43
N GLN A 70 3.43 2.63 -15.80
CA GLN A 70 3.90 2.56 -17.19
C GLN A 70 4.56 1.22 -17.51
N GLU A 71 4.33 0.69 -18.71
CA GLU A 71 4.99 -0.54 -19.18
C GLU A 71 6.48 -0.28 -19.46
N MET A 72 7.35 -1.14 -18.94
CA MET A 72 8.77 -1.19 -19.23
C MET A 72 9.15 -2.59 -19.72
N LYS A 73 9.64 -2.67 -20.96
CA LYS A 73 10.19 -3.90 -21.51
C LYS A 73 11.66 -4.00 -21.15
N VAL A 74 12.09 -5.19 -20.77
CA VAL A 74 13.49 -5.51 -20.44
C VAL A 74 13.94 -6.73 -21.22
N LYS A 75 15.22 -6.77 -21.55
CA LYS A 75 15.87 -7.92 -22.16
C LYS A 75 16.67 -8.71 -21.14
N GLU A 76 16.93 -9.98 -21.45
CA GLU A 76 17.89 -10.77 -20.70
C GLU A 76 19.23 -10.02 -20.54
N GLY A 77 19.71 -9.95 -19.30
CA GLY A 77 20.94 -9.26 -18.92
C GLY A 77 20.75 -7.79 -18.53
N ASP A 78 19.58 -7.19 -18.75
CA ASP A 78 19.33 -5.81 -18.38
C ASP A 78 19.37 -5.62 -16.85
N VAL A 79 20.10 -4.59 -16.41
CA VAL A 79 20.14 -4.17 -15.00
C VAL A 79 18.98 -3.22 -14.75
N VAL A 80 17.90 -3.71 -14.13
CA VAL A 80 16.69 -2.94 -13.82
C VAL A 80 16.94 -1.98 -12.66
N ILE A 81 17.62 -2.46 -11.64
CA ILE A 81 18.03 -1.68 -10.49
C ILE A 81 19.50 -1.97 -10.24
N LYS A 82 20.27 -0.94 -9.91
CA LYS A 82 21.65 -1.08 -9.46
C LYS A 82 21.76 -0.66 -8.00
N GLN A 83 22.39 -1.50 -7.19
CA GLN A 83 22.64 -1.20 -5.78
C GLN A 83 23.47 0.08 -5.63
N GLY A 84 23.06 0.94 -4.70
CA GLY A 84 23.73 2.21 -4.41
C GLY A 84 23.18 3.39 -5.21
N ASP A 85 22.47 3.15 -6.31
CA ASP A 85 21.84 4.22 -7.08
C ASP A 85 20.66 4.83 -6.30
N ASP A 86 20.32 6.07 -6.60
CA ASP A 86 19.12 6.71 -6.07
C ASP A 86 17.87 6.04 -6.65
N GLY A 87 16.93 5.72 -5.77
CA GLY A 87 15.84 4.81 -6.10
C GLY A 87 14.50 5.50 -6.27
N ASP A 88 14.21 5.99 -7.48
CA ASP A 88 13.03 6.84 -7.70
C ASP A 88 11.82 6.14 -8.31
N ASN A 89 11.92 4.84 -8.53
CA ASN A 89 10.85 4.06 -9.14
C ASN A 89 10.49 2.81 -8.32
N PHE A 90 9.24 2.41 -8.41
CA PHE A 90 8.73 1.13 -7.95
C PHE A 90 8.35 0.26 -9.15
N TYR A 91 8.57 -1.04 -9.04
CA TYR A 91 8.35 -1.99 -10.13
C TYR A 91 7.47 -3.16 -9.70
N VAL A 92 6.52 -3.54 -10.55
CA VAL A 92 5.74 -4.77 -10.43
C VAL A 92 6.03 -5.65 -11.63
N ILE A 93 6.28 -6.94 -11.39
CA ILE A 93 6.61 -7.89 -12.46
C ILE A 93 5.33 -8.32 -13.18
N GLU A 94 5.30 -8.12 -14.49
CA GLU A 94 4.26 -8.65 -15.38
C GLU A 94 4.70 -10.02 -15.94
N SER A 95 5.96 -10.14 -16.37
CA SER A 95 6.53 -11.37 -16.92
C SER A 95 8.05 -11.37 -16.89
N GLY A 96 8.65 -12.55 -17.05
CA GLY A 96 10.10 -12.75 -17.06
C GLY A 96 10.66 -13.12 -15.68
N THR A 97 11.95 -13.43 -15.62
CA THR A 97 12.64 -13.80 -14.39
C THR A 97 13.73 -12.80 -14.06
N TYR A 98 13.96 -12.59 -12.76
CA TYR A 98 14.86 -11.54 -12.28
C TYR A 98 15.68 -12.05 -11.09
N ASP A 99 16.98 -11.81 -11.10
CA ASP A 99 17.87 -12.18 -10.00
C ASP A 99 18.22 -10.97 -9.14
N ILE A 100 18.28 -11.21 -7.82
CA ILE A 100 18.60 -10.20 -6.81
C ILE A 100 20.05 -10.40 -6.38
N TYR A 101 20.87 -9.37 -6.51
CA TYR A 101 22.27 -9.37 -6.11
C TYR A 101 22.55 -8.31 -5.05
N VAL A 102 23.30 -8.69 -4.02
CA VAL A 102 23.72 -7.77 -2.95
C VAL A 102 25.23 -7.83 -2.78
N LYS A 103 25.86 -6.66 -2.84
CA LYS A 103 27.25 -6.43 -2.45
C LYS A 103 27.31 -6.26 -0.93
N GLN A 104 28.04 -7.13 -0.25
CA GLN A 104 28.40 -6.93 1.15
C GLN A 104 29.68 -6.06 1.21
N ASN A 105 29.58 -4.88 1.84
CA ASN A 105 30.66 -3.93 2.23
C ASN A 105 31.84 -3.69 1.25
N GLN A 106 31.96 -2.45 0.75
CA GLN A 106 33.18 -1.80 0.20
C GLN A 106 34.19 -2.68 -0.58
N SER A 107 33.74 -3.70 -1.30
CA SER A 107 34.59 -4.29 -2.32
C SER A 107 34.75 -3.24 -3.41
N THR A 108 35.97 -2.75 -3.58
CA THR A 108 36.39 -1.84 -4.64
C THR A 108 36.35 -2.49 -6.03
N GLU A 109 35.97 -3.77 -6.12
CA GLU A 109 35.82 -4.49 -7.38
C GLU A 109 34.41 -4.29 -7.97
N GLU A 110 34.32 -4.14 -9.30
CA GLU A 110 33.07 -4.02 -10.07
C GLU A 110 32.21 -5.30 -10.09
N LYS A 111 32.33 -6.20 -9.11
CA LYS A 111 31.54 -7.44 -9.06
C LYS A 111 30.09 -7.14 -8.70
N ILE A 112 29.11 -7.71 -9.41
CA ILE A 112 27.67 -7.48 -9.21
C ILE A 112 27.16 -7.81 -7.78
N GLY A 113 27.89 -8.63 -7.02
CA GLY A 113 27.54 -9.05 -5.66
C GLY A 113 27.17 -10.54 -5.62
N GLU A 114 26.73 -11.03 -4.46
CA GLU A 114 26.23 -12.40 -4.31
C GLU A 114 24.74 -12.46 -4.65
N LYS A 115 24.30 -13.51 -5.35
CA LYS A 115 22.87 -13.75 -5.61
C LYS A 115 22.19 -14.13 -4.29
N VAL A 116 21.21 -13.33 -3.86
CA VAL A 116 20.47 -13.52 -2.60
C VAL A 116 19.04 -13.99 -2.81
N GLY A 117 18.54 -13.96 -4.05
CA GLY A 117 17.19 -14.38 -4.38
C GLY A 117 16.86 -14.22 -5.86
N SER A 118 15.63 -14.55 -6.23
CA SER A 118 15.11 -14.40 -7.58
C SER A 118 13.59 -14.25 -7.58
N TYR A 119 13.07 -13.56 -8.59
CA TYR A 119 11.65 -13.47 -8.91
C TYR A 119 11.34 -14.28 -10.17
N ASN A 120 10.23 -15.02 -10.15
CA ASN A 120 9.85 -15.93 -11.23
C ASN A 120 8.48 -15.56 -11.81
N GLY A 121 8.42 -14.50 -12.62
CA GLY A 121 7.20 -14.06 -13.29
C GLY A 121 6.15 -13.38 -12.39
N HIS A 122 6.48 -13.11 -11.13
CA HIS A 122 5.60 -12.42 -10.20
C HIS A 122 6.41 -11.71 -9.10
N GLY A 123 5.77 -10.74 -8.45
CA GLY A 123 6.35 -9.98 -7.34
C GLY A 123 6.54 -8.51 -7.67
N SER A 124 7.10 -7.79 -6.72
CA SER A 124 7.38 -6.36 -6.85
C SER A 124 8.66 -6.01 -6.09
N PHE A 125 9.32 -4.93 -6.49
CA PHE A 125 10.54 -4.48 -5.84
C PHE A 125 10.73 -2.96 -5.98
N GLY A 126 11.54 -2.39 -5.09
CA GLY A 126 11.92 -0.98 -5.12
C GLY A 126 11.05 -0.07 -4.25
N GLU A 127 10.14 -0.63 -3.47
CA GLU A 127 9.20 0.08 -2.59
C GLU A 127 9.90 0.79 -1.43
N LEU A 128 10.99 0.22 -0.90
CA LEU A 128 11.72 0.79 0.23
C LEU A 128 12.35 2.15 -0.09
N ALA A 129 12.91 2.29 -1.30
CA ALA A 129 13.53 3.54 -1.72
C ALA A 129 12.50 4.67 -1.79
N LEU A 130 11.25 4.36 -2.19
CA LEU A 130 10.16 5.33 -2.27
C LEU A 130 9.69 5.85 -0.91
N MET A 131 9.72 5.00 0.12
CA MET A 131 9.32 5.38 1.47
C MET A 131 10.35 6.26 2.18
N TYR A 132 11.63 5.91 2.06
CA TYR A 132 12.67 6.46 2.95
C TYR A 132 13.71 7.34 2.25
N ASN A 133 13.56 7.57 0.94
CA ASN A 133 14.55 8.26 0.10
C ASN A 133 15.98 7.73 0.32
N THR A 134 16.09 6.40 0.34
CA THR A 134 17.36 5.69 0.54
C THR A 134 17.86 5.13 -0.78
N SER A 135 19.18 5.04 -0.94
CA SER A 135 19.82 4.34 -2.04
C SER A 135 19.34 2.90 -2.16
N ARG A 136 19.36 2.35 -3.37
CA ARG A 136 18.95 0.97 -3.66
C ARG A 136 19.79 -0.03 -2.87
N ALA A 137 19.14 -0.91 -2.12
CA ALA A 137 19.81 -1.90 -1.27
C ALA A 137 20.38 -3.10 -2.03
N ALA A 138 19.89 -3.36 -3.24
CA ALA A 138 20.26 -4.51 -4.06
C ALA A 138 20.21 -4.13 -5.55
N SER A 139 20.94 -4.89 -6.38
CA SER A 139 20.82 -4.85 -7.83
C SER A 139 19.79 -5.90 -8.28
N ILE A 140 18.99 -5.58 -9.29
CA ILE A 140 18.03 -6.48 -9.91
C ILE A 140 18.39 -6.61 -11.38
N ILE A 141 18.60 -7.84 -11.85
CA ILE A 141 19.02 -8.13 -13.23
C ILE A 141 18.01 -9.09 -13.86
N ALA A 142 17.54 -8.77 -15.06
CA ALA A 142 16.67 -9.64 -15.82
C ALA A 142 17.46 -10.87 -16.30
N THR A 143 16.92 -12.07 -16.05
CA THR A 143 17.50 -13.35 -16.51
C THR A 143 16.76 -13.92 -17.73
N THR A 144 15.65 -13.31 -18.11
CA THR A 144 14.98 -13.51 -19.41
C THR A 144 14.45 -12.17 -19.90
N ASP A 145 14.04 -12.10 -21.17
CA ASP A 145 13.16 -11.03 -21.62
C ASP A 145 11.90 -10.97 -20.74
N GLY A 146 11.43 -9.77 -20.47
CA GLY A 146 10.37 -9.54 -19.49
C GLY A 146 9.66 -8.20 -19.63
N ILE A 147 8.61 -8.04 -18.83
CA ILE A 147 7.80 -6.83 -18.76
C ILE A 147 7.64 -6.47 -17.29
N LEU A 148 7.83 -5.18 -17.01
CA LEU A 148 7.63 -4.57 -15.70
C LEU A 148 6.61 -3.44 -15.83
N TRP A 149 5.89 -3.20 -14.74
CA TRP A 149 5.09 -2.00 -14.53
C TRP A 149 5.87 -1.07 -13.61
N LEU A 150 6.21 0.12 -14.09
CA LEU A 150 6.97 1.12 -13.35
C LEU A 150 6.05 2.24 -12.83
N MET A 151 6.36 2.78 -11.66
CA MET A 151 5.73 3.98 -11.12
C MET A 151 6.79 4.84 -10.44
N ASP A 152 6.80 6.14 -10.71
CA ASP A 152 7.73 7.07 -10.08
C ASP A 152 7.35 7.38 -8.62
N ARG A 153 8.34 7.85 -7.87
CA ARG A 153 8.25 8.21 -6.45
C ARG A 153 7.14 9.21 -6.17
N ASN A 154 7.02 10.25 -6.99
CA ASN A 154 6.11 11.36 -6.71
C ASN A 154 4.67 10.89 -6.90
N THR A 155 4.40 10.18 -7.99
CA THR A 155 3.10 9.58 -8.25
C THR A 155 2.72 8.57 -7.17
N PHE A 156 3.64 7.70 -6.76
CA PHE A 156 3.43 6.75 -5.67
C PHE A 156 3.09 7.45 -4.35
N ARG A 157 3.93 8.41 -3.93
CA ARG A 157 3.76 9.13 -2.66
C ARG A 157 2.47 9.92 -2.65
N ARG A 158 2.16 10.64 -3.73
CA ARG A 158 0.93 11.40 -3.88
C ARG A 158 -0.29 10.50 -3.71
N ILE A 159 -0.38 9.39 -4.43
CA ILE A 159 -1.55 8.50 -4.34
C ILE A 159 -1.67 7.88 -2.94
N VAL A 160 -0.57 7.36 -2.37
CA VAL A 160 -0.62 6.64 -1.08
C VAL A 160 -0.82 7.58 0.10
N LEU A 161 -0.10 8.69 0.17
CA LEU A 161 -0.19 9.64 1.30
C LEU A 161 -1.51 10.40 1.27
N LYS A 162 -2.00 10.80 0.09
CA LYS A 162 -3.30 11.46 -0.06
C LYS A 162 -4.44 10.53 0.30
N ALA A 163 -4.38 9.26 -0.14
CA ALA A 163 -5.36 8.25 0.26
C ALA A 163 -5.41 8.05 1.78
N ALA A 164 -4.24 7.93 2.43
CA ALA A 164 -4.17 7.80 3.89
C ALA A 164 -4.72 9.04 4.61
N PHE A 165 -4.46 10.23 4.07
CA PHE A 165 -4.96 11.50 4.60
C PHE A 165 -6.48 11.61 4.50
N HIS A 166 -7.06 11.40 3.31
CA HIS A 166 -8.52 11.45 3.14
C HIS A 166 -9.22 10.39 4.00
N LYS A 167 -8.67 9.17 4.08
CA LYS A 167 -9.24 8.12 4.92
C LYS A 167 -9.29 8.54 6.39
N ARG A 168 -8.24 9.20 6.90
CA ARG A 168 -8.24 9.77 8.24
C ARG A 168 -9.28 10.87 8.40
N GLN A 169 -9.41 11.78 7.43
CA GLN A 169 -10.44 12.84 7.47
C GLN A 169 -11.85 12.26 7.52
N THR A 170 -12.18 11.33 6.61
CA THR A 170 -13.48 10.65 6.59
C THR A 170 -13.79 9.98 7.92
N TYR A 171 -12.80 9.33 8.55
CA TYR A 171 -13.00 8.72 9.87
C TYR A 171 -13.23 9.75 10.96
N VAL A 172 -12.51 10.88 10.95
CA VAL A 172 -12.70 11.96 11.91
C VAL A 172 -14.10 12.59 11.76
N GLU A 173 -14.55 12.83 10.53
CA GLU A 173 -15.89 13.34 10.22
C GLU A 173 -16.98 12.36 10.67
N LEU A 174 -16.81 11.07 10.38
CA LEU A 174 -17.71 10.01 10.83
C LEU A 174 -17.83 9.96 12.35
N LEU A 175 -16.72 10.15 13.08
CA LEU A 175 -16.70 10.18 14.54
C LEU A 175 -17.33 11.47 15.12
N GLU A 176 -17.29 12.58 14.38
CA GLU A 176 -17.91 13.85 14.76
C GLU A 176 -19.44 13.79 14.75
N ASP A 177 -19.99 13.09 13.77
CA ASP A 177 -21.44 12.95 13.61
C ASP A 177 -22.06 12.02 14.66
N ILE A 178 -21.28 11.10 15.24
CA ILE A 178 -21.75 10.15 16.26
C ILE A 178 -22.03 10.89 17.58
N PRO A 179 -23.30 10.98 18.03
CA PRO A 179 -23.64 11.73 19.25
C PRO A 179 -22.91 11.23 20.50
N LEU A 180 -22.65 9.92 20.59
CA LEU A 180 -21.95 9.28 21.69
C LEU A 180 -20.48 9.74 21.83
N LEU A 181 -19.86 10.21 20.75
CA LEU A 181 -18.44 10.54 20.68
C LEU A 181 -18.17 12.05 20.59
N LYS A 182 -19.21 12.89 20.68
CA LYS A 182 -19.09 14.35 20.58
C LYS A 182 -18.28 15.00 21.70
N GLU A 183 -18.19 14.35 22.86
CA GLU A 183 -17.41 14.85 23.99
C GLU A 183 -15.89 14.67 23.81
N LEU A 184 -15.47 13.85 22.84
CA LEU A 184 -14.05 13.69 22.53
C LEU A 184 -13.49 14.98 21.94
N SER A 185 -12.34 15.41 22.47
CA SER A 185 -11.54 16.48 21.87
C SER A 185 -11.03 16.07 20.49
N SER A 186 -10.62 17.05 19.67
CA SER A 186 -10.05 16.79 18.34
C SER A 186 -8.86 15.81 18.38
N TYR A 187 -8.00 15.93 19.39
CA TYR A 187 -6.86 15.03 19.58
C TYR A 187 -7.29 13.60 19.93
N GLU A 188 -8.24 13.44 20.85
CA GLU A 188 -8.77 12.11 21.21
C GLU A 188 -9.50 11.47 20.04
N ARG A 189 -10.29 12.24 19.29
CA ARG A 189 -10.98 11.78 18.08
C ARG A 189 -10.00 11.30 17.02
N THR A 190 -8.89 12.02 16.83
CA THR A 190 -7.80 11.60 15.92
C THR A 190 -7.20 10.26 16.36
N ASN A 191 -6.96 10.07 17.65
CA ASN A 191 -6.43 8.81 18.17
C ASN A 191 -7.41 7.64 17.96
N VAL A 192 -8.72 7.89 18.13
CA VAL A 192 -9.75 6.88 17.85
C VAL A 192 -9.82 6.57 16.36
N ALA A 193 -9.78 7.60 15.49
CA ALA A 193 -9.75 7.43 14.03
C ALA A 193 -8.57 6.56 13.58
N ASP A 194 -7.39 6.79 14.12
CA ASP A 194 -6.19 5.99 13.82
C ASP A 194 -6.29 4.52 14.28
N ALA A 195 -7.15 4.23 15.26
CA ALA A 195 -7.38 2.88 15.77
C ALA A 195 -8.52 2.12 15.05
N LEU A 196 -9.31 2.79 14.20
CA LEU A 196 -10.43 2.16 13.49
C LEU A 196 -9.94 1.14 12.45
N GLN A 197 -10.65 0.02 12.39
CA GLN A 197 -10.39 -1.05 11.42
C GLN A 197 -11.62 -1.24 10.54
N SER A 198 -11.45 -1.08 9.22
CA SER A 198 -12.53 -1.33 8.26
C SER A 198 -12.73 -2.84 8.08
N ARG A 199 -14.00 -3.28 8.09
CA ARG A 199 -14.42 -4.66 7.84
C ARG A 199 -15.52 -4.65 6.79
N VAL A 200 -15.37 -5.52 5.78
CA VAL A 200 -16.35 -5.67 4.69
C VAL A 200 -17.18 -6.92 4.92
N TYR A 201 -18.51 -6.78 4.81
CA TYR A 201 -19.47 -7.86 4.93
C TYR A 201 -20.23 -8.01 3.61
N GLN A 202 -20.44 -9.26 3.18
CA GLN A 202 -21.27 -9.57 2.01
C GLN A 202 -22.76 -9.46 2.38
N ASP A 203 -23.63 -9.34 1.38
CA ASP A 203 -25.07 -9.33 1.61
C ASP A 203 -25.53 -10.61 2.35
N GLY A 204 -26.41 -10.42 3.34
CA GLY A 204 -26.89 -11.49 4.23
C GLY A 204 -25.89 -11.95 5.30
N ALA A 205 -24.65 -11.44 5.34
CA ALA A 205 -23.70 -11.80 6.40
C ALA A 205 -24.15 -11.25 7.77
N THR A 206 -24.00 -12.06 8.81
CA THR A 206 -24.29 -11.64 10.19
C THR A 206 -23.10 -10.89 10.76
N ILE A 207 -23.31 -9.65 11.22
CA ILE A 207 -22.27 -8.80 11.82
C ILE A 207 -22.17 -9.05 13.33
N ILE A 208 -23.32 -9.09 14.02
CA ILE A 208 -23.43 -9.36 15.46
C ILE A 208 -24.60 -10.32 15.68
N SER A 209 -24.41 -11.34 16.54
CA SER A 209 -25.51 -12.23 16.94
C SER A 209 -26.06 -11.89 18.31
N GLN A 210 -27.39 -11.90 18.46
CA GLN A 210 -28.06 -11.69 19.74
C GLN A 210 -27.62 -12.74 20.77
N GLY A 211 -27.19 -12.29 21.95
CA GLY A 211 -26.74 -13.14 23.06
C GLY A 211 -25.23 -13.31 23.14
N GLU A 212 -24.48 -12.86 22.14
CA GLU A 212 -23.02 -12.82 22.20
C GLU A 212 -22.53 -11.67 23.10
N THR A 213 -21.42 -11.90 23.81
CA THR A 213 -20.77 -10.84 24.60
C THR A 213 -20.19 -9.79 23.65
N GLY A 214 -20.72 -8.57 23.69
CA GLY A 214 -20.21 -7.43 22.92
C GLY A 214 -18.79 -7.06 23.37
N LYS A 215 -17.80 -7.26 22.51
CA LYS A 215 -16.40 -6.86 22.73
C LYS A 215 -15.96 -5.73 21.80
N GLU A 216 -16.77 -5.42 20.79
CA GLU A 216 -16.43 -4.51 19.70
C GLU A 216 -17.61 -3.56 19.45
N MET A 217 -17.28 -2.33 19.06
CA MET A 217 -18.23 -1.35 18.54
C MET A 217 -18.05 -1.28 17.02
N PHE A 218 -19.17 -1.23 16.30
CA PHE A 218 -19.17 -1.09 14.85
C PHE A 218 -19.80 0.25 14.47
N ILE A 219 -19.21 0.89 13.46
CA ILE A 219 -19.71 2.11 12.85
C ILE A 219 -19.92 1.79 11.37
N ILE A 220 -21.07 2.17 10.83
CA ILE A 220 -21.38 1.93 9.41
C ILE A 220 -20.68 3.03 8.60
N GLU A 221 -19.60 2.65 7.93
CA GLU A 221 -18.87 3.51 6.98
C GLU A 221 -19.65 3.66 5.66
N SER A 222 -20.24 2.56 5.17
CA SER A 222 -20.97 2.49 3.91
C SER A 222 -21.97 1.33 3.91
N GLY A 223 -23.08 1.50 3.19
CA GLY A 223 -24.12 0.49 3.04
C GLY A 223 -25.29 0.61 4.03
N THR A 224 -26.09 -0.45 4.14
CA THR A 224 -27.25 -0.49 5.04
C THR A 224 -27.27 -1.80 5.81
N VAL A 225 -27.46 -1.71 7.12
CA VAL A 225 -27.54 -2.87 8.01
C VAL A 225 -28.97 -3.01 8.50
N ARG A 226 -29.51 -4.23 8.45
CA ARG A 226 -30.79 -4.57 9.06
C ARG A 226 -30.56 -5.06 10.49
N ILE A 227 -31.22 -4.44 11.45
CA ILE A 227 -31.23 -4.87 12.85
C ILE A 227 -32.51 -5.68 13.09
N SER A 228 -32.38 -6.89 13.63
CA SER A 228 -33.50 -7.73 14.02
C SER A 228 -33.24 -8.38 15.38
N VAL A 229 -34.26 -8.43 16.23
CA VAL A 229 -34.20 -9.05 17.55
C VAL A 229 -35.16 -10.24 17.56
N LYS A 230 -34.73 -11.41 18.03
CA LYS A 230 -35.65 -12.54 18.27
C LYS A 230 -36.54 -12.17 19.46
N GLU A 231 -37.85 -12.09 19.23
CA GLU A 231 -38.82 -11.99 20.31
C GLU A 231 -38.68 -13.20 21.24
N VAL A 232 -38.31 -12.95 22.49
CA VAL A 232 -38.41 -13.95 23.54
C VAL A 232 -39.88 -14.02 23.93
N ARG A 233 -40.59 -15.05 23.45
CA ARG A 233 -41.92 -15.37 24.00
C ARG A 233 -41.72 -15.79 25.46
N LEU A 234 -42.06 -14.90 26.39
CA LEU A 234 -42.28 -15.27 27.78
C LEU A 234 -43.49 -16.20 27.80
N ASN A 235 -43.26 -17.50 27.87
CA ASN A 235 -44.31 -18.45 28.25
C ASN A 235 -44.64 -18.16 29.72
N ASN A 236 -45.68 -17.36 29.95
CA ASN A 236 -46.32 -17.22 31.25
C ASN A 236 -46.88 -18.59 31.64
N VAL A 237 -46.34 -19.18 32.71
CA VAL A 237 -46.90 -20.33 33.42
C VAL A 237 -48.02 -19.83 34.34
#